data_AF-A0A967UWY5-F1
#
_entry.id   AF-A0A967UWY5-F1
#
_cell.length_a   1.000
_cell.length_b   1.000
_cell.length_c   1.000
_cell.angle_alpha   90.00
_cell.angle_beta   90.00
_cell.angle_gamma   90.00
#
_symmetry.space_group_name_H-M   'P 1'
#
loop_
_entity.id
_entity.type
_entity.pdbx_description
1 polymer ?
#
loop_
_entity_poly.entity_id
_entity_poly.type
_entity_poly.pdbx_seq_one_letter_code
_entity_poly.pdbx_strand_id
1 'polypeptide(L)' 'MVQLTDRPGYDGGAFYSPDGSQIIWRAHYPEEGPELDDYRTLLSQGLLRPGELEVWVMDADGSNQRQVTDVG' A
#
# COMPACT_ATOMS: atom_id res chain seq x y z
N MET A 1 -8.44 2.04 -16.90
CA MET A 1 -7.50 1.64 -15.83
C MET A 1 -8.33 1.45 -14.57
N VAL A 2 -8.13 0.35 -13.83
CA VAL A 2 -8.87 0.05 -12.60
C VAL A 2 -7.92 0.26 -11.42
N GLN A 3 -8.38 0.96 -10.39
CA GLN A 3 -7.68 1.12 -9.12
C GLN A 3 -8.08 -0.02 -8.19
N LEU A 4 -7.09 -0.70 -7.58
CA LEU A 4 -7.33 -1.89 -6.74
C LEU A 4 -7.27 -1.60 -5.24
N THR A 5 -6.62 -0.51 -4.83
CA THR A 5 -6.50 -0.06 -3.43
C THR A 5 -7.06 1.34 -3.28
N ASP A 6 -7.68 1.65 -2.14
CA ASP A 6 -8.31 2.95 -1.88
C ASP A 6 -7.95 3.53 -0.50
N ARG A 7 -7.12 2.82 0.28
CA ARG A 7 -6.71 3.27 1.61
C ARG A 7 -5.67 4.39 1.51
N PRO A 8 -5.80 5.47 2.32
CA PRO A 8 -4.77 6.49 2.42
C PRO A 8 -3.43 5.87 2.84
N GLY A 9 -2.38 6.11 2.06
CA GLY A 9 -1.08 5.53 2.32
C GLY A 9 -0.23 5.33 1.07
N TYR A 10 0.92 4.71 1.25
CA TYR A 10 1.78 4.34 0.14
C TYR A 10 1.43 2.96 -0.39
N ASP A 11 1.30 2.83 -1.70
CA ASP A 11 1.25 1.56 -2.43
C ASP A 11 2.35 1.54 -3.50
N GLY A 12 3.23 0.55 -3.50
CA GLY A 12 4.24 0.48 -4.56
C GLY A 12 5.04 -0.82 -4.65
N GLY A 13 5.71 -0.98 -5.79
CA GLY A 13 6.52 -2.17 -6.10
C GLY A 13 5.67 -3.43 -6.26
N ALA A 14 4.52 -3.32 -6.93
CA ALA A 14 3.62 -4.44 -7.15
C ALA A 14 4.18 -5.43 -8.20
N PHE A 15 3.96 -6.73 -7.98
CA PHE A 15 4.26 -7.80 -8.91
C PHE A 15 3.12 -8.82 -8.96
N TYR A 16 2.90 -9.43 -10.12
CA TYR A 16 1.97 -10.55 -10.28
C TYR A 16 2.65 -11.87 -9.90
N SER A 17 1.87 -12.82 -9.39
CA SER A 17 2.27 -14.23 -9.32
C SER A 17 2.50 -14.80 -10.74
N PRO A 18 3.27 -15.89 -10.89
CA PRO A 18 3.58 -16.45 -12.21
C PRO A 18 2.37 -16.85 -13.06
N ASP A 19 1.27 -17.27 -12.41
CA ASP A 19 -0.01 -17.61 -13.04
C ASP A 19 -0.97 -16.41 -13.17
N GLY A 20 -0.56 -15.24 -12.66
CA GLY A 20 -1.35 -14.00 -12.70
C GLY A 20 -2.56 -14.00 -11.78
N SER A 21 -2.71 -14.97 -10.88
CA SER A 21 -3.87 -15.07 -9.98
C SER A 21 -3.80 -14.10 -8.79
N GLN A 22 -2.60 -13.70 -8.38
CA GLN A 22 -2.37 -12.85 -7.21
C GLN A 22 -1.44 -11.68 -7.52
N ILE A 23 -1.52 -10.65 -6.69
CA ILE A 23 -0.61 -9.51 -6.65
C ILE A 23 0.03 -9.44 -5.26
N ILE A 24 1.35 -9.21 -5.23
CA ILE A 24 2.09 -8.83 -4.03
C ILE A 24 2.57 -7.39 -4.18
N TRP A 25 2.50 -6.58 -3.12
CA TRP A 25 3.03 -5.22 -3.10
C TRP A 25 3.52 -4.83 -1.71
N ARG A 26 4.20 -3.69 -1.63
CA ARG A 26 4.59 -3.08 -0.36
C ARG A 26 3.69 -1.90 -0.09
N ALA A 27 3.18 -1.79 1.13
CA ALA A 27 2.32 -0.70 1.53
C ALA A 27 2.50 -0.30 2.99
N HIS A 28 2.12 0.95 3.26
CA HIS A 28 1.95 1.47 4.61
C HIS A 28 0.69 2.32 4.64
N TYR A 29 -0.20 2.03 5.59
CA TYR A 29 -1.49 2.68 5.71
C TYR A 29 -1.59 3.34 7.09
N PRO A 30 -1.18 4.61 7.21
CA PRO A 30 -1.27 5.33 8.48
C PRO A 30 -2.72 5.43 8.94
N GLU A 31 -2.94 5.21 10.24
CA GLU A 31 -4.24 5.45 10.85
C GLU A 31 -4.52 6.95 11.00
N GLU A 32 -5.77 7.30 11.28
CA GLU A 32 -6.16 8.69 11.53
C GLU A 32 -5.34 9.30 12.67
N GLY A 33 -4.67 10.42 12.41
CA GLY A 33 -3.78 11.08 13.37
C GLY A 33 -2.65 11.85 12.70
N PRO A 34 -1.64 12.27 13.50
CA PRO A 34 -0.55 13.13 13.04
C PRO A 34 0.25 12.55 11.86
N GLU A 35 0.36 11.23 11.79
CA GLU A 35 1.09 10.56 10.70
C GLU A 35 0.36 10.69 9.36
N LEU A 36 -0.96 10.46 9.34
CA LEU A 36 -1.78 10.65 8.16
C LEU A 36 -1.82 12.11 7.71
N ASP A 37 -1.79 13.06 8.65
CA ASP A 37 -1.70 14.49 8.35
C ASP A 37 -0.36 14.88 7.73
N ASP A 38 0.77 14.36 8.25
CA ASP A 38 2.10 14.54 7.66
C ASP A 38 2.15 13.91 6.26
N TYR A 39 1.62 12.70 6.10
CA TYR A 39 1.51 12.03 4.80
C TYR A 39 0.75 12.88 3.78
N ARG A 40 -0.44 13.38 4.13
CA ARG A 40 -1.25 14.26 3.25
C ARG A 40 -0.52 15.56 2.92
N THR A 41 0.19 16.15 3.89
CA THR A 41 0.98 17.37 3.71
C THR A 41 2.13 17.16 2.72
N LEU A 42 2.92 16.10 2.90
CA LEU A 42 4.02 15.76 2.00
C LEU A 42 3.52 15.40 0.61
N LEU A 43 2.42 14.65 0.52
CA LEU A 43 1.81 14.27 -0.76
C LEU A 43 1.40 15.50 -1.57
N SER A 44 0.88 16.55 -0.92
CA SER A 44 0.53 17.82 -1.59
C SER A 44 1.73 18.55 -2.21
N GLN A 45 2.94 18.22 -1.74
CA GLN A 45 4.22 18.76 -2.24
C GLN A 45 4.90 17.79 -3.22
N GLY A 46 4.28 16.65 -3.54
CA GLY A 46 4.87 15.58 -4.34
C GLY A 46 5.98 14.82 -3.62
N LEU A 47 5.98 14.84 -2.29
CA LEU A 47 6.97 14.20 -1.44
C LEU A 47 6.36 12.98 -0.73
N LEU A 48 7.23 12.03 -0.38
CA LEU A 48 6.91 10.90 0.46
C LEU A 48 8.01 10.75 1.50
N ARG A 49 7.62 10.50 2.76
CA ARG A 49 8.58 10.16 3.81
C ARG A 49 8.92 8.67 3.70
N PRO A 50 10.21 8.28 3.64
CA PRO A 50 10.60 6.89 3.85
C PRO A 50 10.16 6.44 5.24
N GLY A 51 9.53 5.27 5.33
CA GLY A 51 9.01 4.73 6.58
C GLY A 51 8.91 3.22 6.53
N GLU A 52 8.26 2.68 7.54
CA GLU A 52 7.92 1.26 7.66
C GLU A 52 7.05 0.86 6.46
N LEU A 53 7.27 -0.35 5.95
CA LEU A 53 6.53 -0.89 4.81
C LEU A 53 6.26 -2.36 5.07
N GLU A 54 5.01 -2.74 4.89
CA GLU A 54 4.58 -4.11 5.06
C GLU A 54 4.32 -4.77 3.71
N VAL A 55 4.49 -6.08 3.67
CA VAL A 55 4.14 -6.90 2.51
C VAL A 55 2.65 -7.19 2.55
N TRP A 56 1.97 -6.93 1.45
CA TRP A 56 0.55 -7.21 1.25
C TRP A 56 0.34 -8.10 0.04
N VAL A 57 -0.73 -8.90 0.07
CA VAL A 57 -1.19 -9.72 -1.06
C VAL A 57 -2.70 -9.59 -1.28
N MET A 58 -3.13 -9.78 -2.52
CA MET A 58 -4.52 -9.72 -2.97
C MET A 58 -4.70 -10.65 -4.18
N ASP A 59 -5.93 -10.98 -4.52
CA ASP A 59 -6.23 -11.59 -5.82
C ASP A 59 -6.12 -10.54 -6.94
N ALA A 60 -5.88 -10.97 -8.17
CA ALA A 60 -5.63 -10.08 -9.30
C ALA A 60 -6.81 -9.15 -9.66
N ASP A 61 -8.01 -9.42 -9.14
CA ASP A 61 -9.19 -8.56 -9.27
C ASP A 61 -9.32 -7.49 -8.18
N GLY A 62 -8.39 -7.46 -7.21
CA GLY A 62 -8.37 -6.52 -6.09
C GLY A 62 -8.99 -7.04 -4.79
N SER A 63 -9.61 -8.23 -4.81
CA SER A 63 -10.23 -8.84 -3.64
C SER A 63 -9.22 -9.52 -2.71
N ASN A 64 -9.67 -9.93 -1.51
CA ASN A 64 -8.87 -10.69 -0.54
C ASN A 64 -7.54 -10.02 -0.15
N GLN A 65 -7.53 -8.68 -0.05
CA GLN A 65 -6.38 -7.93 0.44
C GLN A 65 -6.04 -8.35 1.87
N ARG A 66 -4.81 -8.81 2.09
CA ARG A 66 -4.29 -9.13 3.43
C ARG A 66 -2.85 -8.67 3.60
N GLN A 67 -2.55 -8.27 4.82
CA GLN A 67 -1.19 -8.06 5.29
C GLN A 67 -0.50 -9.42 5.52
N VAL A 68 0.78 -9.51 5.16
CA VAL A 68 1.60 -10.73 5.31
C VAL A 68 2.62 -10.57 6.42
N THR A 69 3.19 -9.38 6.58
CA THR A 69 4.20 -9.04 7.58
C THR A 69 3.68 -7.99 8.54
N ASP A 70 4.19 -8.00 9.76
CA ASP A 70 3.91 -7.01 10.82
C ASP A 70 5.21 -6.87 11.60
N VAL A 71 6.13 -6.07 11.05
CA VAL A 71 7.54 -6.02 11.48
C VAL A 71 7.99 -4.67 12.01
N GLY A 72 7.24 -3.59 11.75
CA GLY A 72 7.62 -2.24 12.17
C GLY A 72 8.88 -1.78 11.46
#